data_AF-A0A1G7EVG6-F1
#
_entry.id   AF-A0A1G7EVG6-F1
#
_cell.length_a   1.000
_cell.length_b   1.000
_cell.length_c   1.000
_cell.angle_alpha   90.00
_cell.angle_beta   90.00
_cell.angle_gamma   90.00
#
_symmetry.space_group_name_H-M   'P 1'
#
loop_
_entity.id
_entity.type
_entity.pdbx_description
1 polymer ?
#
loop_
_entity_poly.entity_id
_entity_poly.type
_entity_poly.pdbx_seq_one_letter_code
_entity_poly.pdbx_strand_id
1 'polypeptide(L)'
;MGNHTWDNKEIFDFIDNEPRMVRPANFPPGTPGLGTTVIKANGKELALVNLMGRTFLPAIDDPFREADHIIDQLSKKHKCILVDFHAEATSEKIAMGWHLDGRVSLVVGTHTHVQSNDDVILPQGTAYLTDAGMVGSREGILGMERTAVLRKFTTQLPVRFQVCEGKWHFHACLVDIDESTGKAKKIQKIRLLEDEWIMD
;
A
#
# COMPACT_ATOMS: atom_id res chain seq x y z
N MET A 1 -3.04 3.59 4.13
CA MET A 1 -3.32 3.19 5.53
C MET A 1 -3.28 1.66 5.61
N GLY A 2 -3.43 1.04 6.78
CA GLY A 2 -3.25 -0.41 6.90
C GLY A 2 -3.74 -0.98 8.23
N ASN A 3 -3.02 -1.95 8.77
CA ASN A 3 -3.37 -2.59 10.03
C ASN A 3 -3.32 -1.63 11.24
N HIS A 4 -2.50 -0.57 11.19
CA HIS A 4 -2.36 0.45 12.24
C HIS A 4 -3.30 1.65 12.08
N THR A 5 -4.33 1.56 11.23
CA THR A 5 -5.24 2.68 10.95
C THR A 5 -5.84 3.29 12.22
N TRP A 6 -6.16 2.47 13.22
CA TRP A 6 -6.95 2.86 14.39
C TRP A 6 -6.12 3.09 15.66
N ASP A 7 -4.79 3.03 15.56
CA ASP A 7 -3.91 3.05 16.74
C ASP A 7 -3.87 4.44 17.41
N ASN A 8 -4.00 5.51 16.63
CA ASN A 8 -4.23 6.86 17.16
C ASN A 8 -5.74 7.18 17.14
N LYS A 9 -6.33 7.38 18.32
CA LYS A 9 -7.77 7.64 18.47
C LYS A 9 -8.25 8.95 17.86
N GLU A 10 -7.37 9.93 17.68
CA GLU A 10 -7.71 11.20 17.02
C GLU A 10 -8.18 11.00 15.57
N ILE A 11 -7.87 9.85 14.95
CA ILE A 11 -8.33 9.55 13.59
C ILE A 11 -9.86 9.62 13.45
N PHE A 12 -10.59 9.24 14.49
CA PHE A 12 -12.06 9.24 14.48
C PHE A 12 -12.67 10.64 14.41
N ASP A 13 -11.90 11.69 14.73
CA ASP A 13 -12.39 13.07 14.68
C ASP A 13 -12.45 13.62 13.25
N PHE A 14 -11.68 13.04 12.32
CA PHE A 14 -11.54 13.58 10.96
C PHE A 14 -11.68 12.57 9.82
N ILE A 15 -11.63 11.26 10.07
CA ILE A 15 -11.58 10.24 9.00
C ILE A 15 -12.79 10.28 8.05
N ASP A 16 -13.97 10.62 8.57
CA ASP A 16 -15.20 10.73 7.76
C ASP A 16 -15.27 12.03 6.95
N ASN A 17 -14.46 13.03 7.30
CA ASN A 17 -14.49 14.38 6.72
C ASN A 17 -13.30 14.68 5.78
N GLU A 18 -12.33 13.79 5.67
CA GLU A 18 -11.16 13.96 4.79
C GLU A 18 -11.30 13.07 3.53
N PRO A 19 -11.78 13.61 2.39
CA PRO A 19 -12.09 12.82 1.20
C PRO A 19 -10.87 12.22 0.50
N ARG A 20 -9.66 12.68 0.82
CA ARG A 20 -8.41 12.17 0.23
C ARG A 20 -7.85 10.97 0.98
N MET A 21 -8.43 10.60 2.13
CA MET A 21 -7.95 9.51 2.95
C MET A 21 -8.76 8.24 2.72
N VAL A 22 -8.05 7.11 2.61
CA VAL A 22 -8.65 5.78 2.48
C VAL A 22 -8.08 4.80 3.49
N ARG A 23 -8.94 3.99 4.09
CA ARG A 23 -8.62 2.85 4.95
C ARG A 23 -8.86 1.53 4.19
N PRO A 24 -8.39 0.37 4.66
CA PRO A 24 -8.66 -0.88 3.95
C PRO A 24 -10.16 -1.14 3.81
N ALA A 25 -10.63 -1.36 2.58
CA ALA A 25 -12.05 -1.38 2.24
C ALA A 25 -12.76 -2.62 2.83
N ASN A 26 -12.05 -3.74 2.93
CA ASN A 26 -12.54 -5.01 3.44
C ASN A 26 -12.60 -5.10 4.99
N PHE A 27 -12.67 -3.96 5.67
CA PHE A 27 -13.15 -3.92 7.05
C PHE A 27 -14.68 -4.02 7.10
N PRO A 28 -15.27 -4.59 8.18
CA PRO A 28 -16.70 -4.84 8.26
C PRO A 28 -17.58 -3.60 8.02
N PRO A 29 -18.84 -3.78 7.56
CA PRO A 29 -19.80 -2.69 7.42
C PRO A 29 -19.95 -1.86 8.70
N GLY A 30 -20.04 -0.54 8.55
CA GLY A 30 -20.10 0.41 9.67
C GLY A 30 -18.74 0.91 10.15
N THR A 31 -17.62 0.43 9.58
CA THR A 31 -16.28 0.95 9.86
C THR A 31 -16.11 2.38 9.32
N PRO A 32 -15.63 3.35 10.13
CA PRO A 32 -15.44 4.74 9.71
C PRO A 32 -14.53 4.91 8.49
N GLY A 33 -14.65 6.07 7.84
CA GLY A 33 -13.86 6.44 6.67
C GLY A 33 -14.23 5.67 5.40
N LEU A 34 -13.48 5.97 4.34
CA LEU A 34 -13.72 5.43 3.01
C LEU A 34 -12.73 4.31 2.67
N GLY A 35 -13.20 3.27 1.98
CA GLY A 35 -12.34 2.24 1.39
C GLY A 35 -11.68 2.67 0.07
N THR A 36 -12.28 3.66 -0.59
CA THR A 36 -11.90 4.13 -1.92
C THR A 36 -12.11 5.63 -2.07
N THR A 37 -11.35 6.28 -2.93
CA THR A 37 -11.58 7.68 -3.32
C THR A 37 -11.14 7.94 -4.76
N VAL A 38 -11.47 9.11 -5.30
CA VAL A 38 -10.99 9.57 -6.61
C VAL A 38 -10.26 10.88 -6.42
N ILE A 39 -8.96 10.89 -6.74
CA ILE A 39 -8.14 12.10 -6.71
C ILE A 39 -8.18 12.76 -8.09
N LYS A 40 -8.38 14.07 -8.11
CA LYS A 40 -8.38 14.88 -9.32
C LYS A 40 -7.21 15.85 -9.30
N ALA A 41 -6.39 15.84 -10.35
CA ALA A 41 -5.27 16.74 -10.50
C ALA A 41 -4.97 16.97 -11.99
N ASN A 42 -4.64 18.22 -12.38
CA ASN A 42 -4.26 18.56 -13.75
C ASN A 42 -5.27 18.09 -14.83
N GLY A 43 -6.57 18.13 -14.51
CA GLY A 43 -7.64 17.67 -15.41
C GLY A 43 -7.77 16.14 -15.54
N LYS A 44 -7.00 15.38 -14.76
CA LYS A 44 -6.99 13.91 -14.74
C LYS A 44 -7.62 13.39 -13.45
N GLU A 45 -8.06 12.14 -13.49
CA GLU A 45 -8.62 11.44 -12.34
C GLU A 45 -7.91 10.10 -12.12
N LEU A 46 -7.66 9.75 -10.85
CA LEU A 46 -7.14 8.46 -10.42
C LEU A 46 -8.02 7.92 -9.30
N ALA A 47 -8.63 6.75 -9.52
CA ALA A 47 -9.32 6.04 -8.46
C ALA A 47 -8.30 5.31 -7.58
N LEU A 48 -8.43 5.43 -6.27
CA LEU A 48 -7.60 4.79 -5.26
C LEU A 48 -8.45 3.81 -4.48
N VAL A 49 -7.94 2.59 -4.33
CA VAL A 49 -8.53 1.53 -3.50
C VAL A 49 -7.48 1.07 -2.51
N ASN A 50 -7.84 0.96 -1.23
CA ASN A 50 -6.99 0.36 -0.22
C ASN A 50 -7.63 -0.95 0.25
N LEU A 51 -6.84 -2.02 0.34
CA LEU A 51 -7.27 -3.35 0.78
C LEU A 51 -6.24 -3.92 1.75
N MET A 52 -6.65 -4.83 2.62
CA MET A 52 -5.73 -5.50 3.55
C MET A 52 -5.82 -7.02 3.43
N GLY A 53 -4.66 -7.67 3.37
CA GLY A 53 -4.54 -9.12 3.38
C GLY A 53 -4.93 -9.72 4.73
N ARG A 54 -5.08 -11.03 4.77
CA ARG A 54 -5.50 -11.76 5.98
C ARG A 54 -4.43 -12.74 6.48
N THR A 55 -3.53 -13.17 5.61
CA THR A 55 -2.48 -14.12 5.99
C THR A 55 -1.50 -13.41 6.92
N PHE A 56 -1.34 -13.93 8.15
CA PHE A 56 -0.54 -13.33 9.23
C PHE A 56 -1.04 -11.97 9.75
N LEU A 57 -2.25 -11.57 9.37
CA LEU A 57 -2.92 -10.33 9.80
C LEU A 57 -4.28 -10.64 10.44
N PRO A 58 -4.96 -9.66 11.06
CA PRO A 58 -6.31 -9.86 11.57
C PRO A 58 -7.26 -10.43 10.51
N ALA A 59 -8.09 -11.38 10.93
CA ALA A 59 -9.10 -11.97 10.06
C ALA A 59 -10.26 -10.98 9.85
N ILE A 60 -10.19 -10.24 8.75
CA ILE A 60 -11.26 -9.35 8.25
C ILE A 60 -11.94 -9.97 7.00
N ASP A 61 -12.81 -9.21 6.34
CA ASP A 61 -13.53 -9.69 5.18
C ASP A 61 -12.59 -10.02 4.01
N ASP A 62 -13.07 -10.87 3.10
CA ASP A 62 -12.30 -11.41 1.99
C ASP A 62 -11.84 -10.32 1.01
N PRO A 63 -10.52 -10.02 0.93
CA PRO A 63 -10.03 -8.91 0.10
C PRO A 63 -10.28 -9.13 -1.39
N PHE A 64 -10.34 -10.38 -1.85
CA PHE A 64 -10.55 -10.69 -3.27
C PHE A 64 -11.98 -10.38 -3.71
N ARG A 65 -12.97 -10.79 -2.91
CA ARG A 65 -14.38 -10.48 -3.16
C ARG A 65 -14.68 -9.00 -3.03
N GLU A 66 -14.07 -8.33 -2.05
CA GLU A 66 -14.23 -6.88 -1.90
C GLU A 66 -13.59 -6.13 -3.07
N ALA A 67 -12.40 -6.56 -3.53
CA ALA A 67 -11.79 -6.03 -4.74
C ALA A 67 -12.73 -6.19 -5.95
N ASP A 68 -13.34 -7.37 -6.15
CA ASP A 68 -14.28 -7.58 -7.25
C ASP A 68 -15.45 -6.60 -7.21
N HIS A 69 -16.09 -6.47 -6.04
CA HIS A 69 -17.22 -5.59 -5.85
C HIS A 69 -16.89 -4.12 -6.17
N ILE A 70 -15.75 -3.64 -5.65
CA ILE A 70 -15.30 -2.27 -5.82
C ILE A 70 -14.90 -1.99 -7.26
N ILE A 71 -14.05 -2.85 -7.84
CA ILE A 71 -13.49 -2.64 -9.18
C ILE A 71 -14.57 -2.72 -10.26
N ASP A 72 -15.58 -3.58 -10.12
CA ASP A 72 -16.71 -3.66 -11.04
C ASP A 72 -17.58 -2.39 -11.04
N GLN A 73 -17.57 -1.63 -9.94
CA GLN A 73 -18.26 -0.35 -9.86
C GLN A 73 -17.40 0.81 -10.37
N LEU A 74 -16.14 0.88 -9.95
CA LEU A 74 -15.22 1.96 -10.32
C LEU A 74 -14.91 1.96 -11.82
N SER A 75 -14.67 0.78 -12.40
CA SER A 75 -14.31 0.62 -13.82
C SER A 75 -15.36 1.14 -14.80
N LYS A 76 -16.62 1.30 -14.36
CA LYS A 76 -17.70 1.89 -15.18
C LYS A 76 -17.48 3.39 -15.45
N LYS A 77 -16.70 4.06 -14.61
CA LYS A 77 -16.49 5.53 -14.66
C LYS A 77 -15.02 5.91 -14.77
N HIS A 78 -14.11 5.08 -14.26
CA HIS A 78 -12.70 5.39 -14.16
C HIS A 78 -11.86 4.28 -14.80
N LYS A 79 -10.97 4.65 -15.72
CA LYS A 79 -10.02 3.73 -16.35
C LYS A 79 -8.74 3.57 -15.54
N CYS A 80 -8.30 4.66 -14.92
CA CYS A 80 -7.09 4.69 -14.11
C CYS A 80 -7.44 4.34 -12.66
N ILE A 81 -7.00 3.15 -12.22
CA ILE A 81 -7.28 2.63 -10.88
C ILE A 81 -5.99 2.11 -10.26
N LEU A 82 -5.69 2.57 -9.05
CA LEU A 82 -4.59 2.10 -8.22
C LEU A 82 -5.15 1.35 -7.01
N VAL A 83 -4.58 0.17 -6.76
CA VAL A 83 -4.86 -0.64 -5.57
C VAL A 83 -3.61 -0.72 -4.70
N ASP A 84 -3.70 -0.18 -3.48
CA ASP A 84 -2.75 -0.44 -2.39
C ASP A 84 -3.23 -1.68 -1.64
N PHE A 85 -2.44 -2.76 -1.69
CA PHE A 85 -2.75 -4.00 -1.00
C PHE A 85 -1.81 -4.22 0.17
N HIS A 86 -2.27 -3.82 1.35
CA HIS A 86 -1.55 -3.88 2.61
C HIS A 86 -1.55 -5.31 3.18
N ALA A 87 -0.49 -6.08 2.96
CA ALA A 87 -0.49 -7.51 3.26
C ALA A 87 0.91 -8.04 3.64
N GLU A 88 0.97 -9.07 4.47
CA GLU A 88 2.23 -9.69 4.87
C GLU A 88 2.68 -10.78 3.88
N ALA A 89 1.79 -11.73 3.55
CA ALA A 89 2.18 -12.88 2.73
C ALA A 89 2.39 -12.50 1.25
N THR A 90 3.57 -12.81 0.73
CA THR A 90 3.92 -12.60 -0.68
C THR A 90 2.98 -13.37 -1.62
N SER A 91 2.55 -14.58 -1.24
CA SER A 91 1.59 -15.36 -2.02
C SER A 91 0.24 -14.65 -2.17
N GLU A 92 -0.27 -14.02 -1.10
CA GLU A 92 -1.52 -13.28 -1.13
C GLU A 92 -1.40 -12.02 -2.01
N LYS A 93 -0.25 -11.32 -1.93
CA LYS A 93 0.06 -10.15 -2.76
C LYS A 93 0.14 -10.48 -4.25
N ILE A 94 0.90 -11.53 -4.59
CA ILE A 94 1.05 -11.99 -5.98
C ILE A 94 -0.31 -12.47 -6.51
N ALA A 95 -1.09 -13.19 -5.72
CA ALA A 95 -2.43 -13.62 -6.09
C ALA A 95 -3.34 -12.43 -6.38
N MET A 96 -3.32 -11.37 -5.56
CA MET A 96 -4.11 -10.15 -5.81
C MET A 96 -3.68 -9.44 -7.11
N GLY A 97 -2.37 -9.37 -7.38
CA GLY A 97 -1.84 -8.85 -8.64
C GLY A 97 -2.42 -9.59 -9.85
N TRP A 98 -2.36 -10.92 -9.85
CA TRP A 98 -2.94 -11.75 -10.92
C TRP A 98 -4.47 -11.68 -10.99
N HIS A 99 -5.15 -11.58 -9.85
CA HIS A 99 -6.61 -11.49 -9.77
C HIS A 99 -7.14 -10.20 -10.42
N LEU A 100 -6.37 -9.12 -10.37
CA LEU A 100 -6.74 -7.81 -10.90
C LEU A 100 -6.04 -7.44 -12.21
N ASP A 101 -5.22 -8.33 -12.79
CA ASP A 101 -4.53 -8.05 -14.05
C ASP A 101 -5.53 -7.73 -15.18
N GLY A 102 -5.31 -6.58 -15.83
CA GLY A 102 -6.17 -6.04 -16.89
C GLY A 102 -7.40 -5.29 -16.38
N ARG A 103 -7.69 -5.31 -15.08
CA ARG A 103 -8.84 -4.62 -14.47
C ARG A 103 -8.46 -3.31 -13.78
N VAL A 104 -7.19 -3.15 -13.43
CA VAL A 104 -6.65 -1.96 -12.77
C VAL A 104 -5.32 -1.54 -13.39
N SER A 105 -4.90 -0.30 -13.15
CA SER A 105 -3.64 0.23 -13.68
C SER A 105 -2.43 -0.23 -12.89
N LEU A 106 -2.55 -0.28 -11.56
CA LEU A 106 -1.48 -0.66 -10.64
C LEU A 106 -2.04 -1.43 -9.45
N VAL A 107 -1.40 -2.55 -9.11
CA VAL A 107 -1.49 -3.19 -7.80
C VAL A 107 -0.13 -3.06 -7.13
N VAL A 108 -0.05 -2.30 -6.04
CA VAL A 108 1.17 -2.14 -5.26
C VAL A 108 0.94 -2.69 -3.86
N GLY A 109 1.81 -3.59 -3.42
CA GLY A 109 1.79 -4.09 -2.06
C GLY A 109 2.47 -3.13 -1.10
N THR A 110 2.03 -3.14 0.15
CA THR A 110 2.67 -2.45 1.28
C THR A 110 2.65 -3.37 2.51
N HIS A 111 3.14 -2.89 3.67
CA HIS A 111 3.20 -3.55 5.00
C HIS A 111 4.58 -4.06 5.42
N THR A 112 5.34 -4.74 4.55
CA THR A 112 6.55 -5.47 5.01
C THR A 112 7.74 -4.55 5.27
N HIS A 113 7.65 -3.29 4.83
CA HIS A 113 8.64 -2.24 5.00
C HIS A 113 9.98 -2.52 4.27
N VAL A 114 10.02 -3.50 3.36
CA VAL A 114 11.19 -3.82 2.55
C VAL A 114 10.78 -3.87 1.09
N GLN A 115 11.30 -2.94 0.28
CA GLN A 115 10.96 -2.86 -1.14
C GLN A 115 11.42 -4.12 -1.87
N SER A 116 10.51 -4.74 -2.63
CA SER A 116 10.81 -5.93 -3.43
C SER A 116 11.50 -5.59 -4.76
N ASN A 117 12.02 -6.59 -5.46
CA ASN A 117 12.69 -6.44 -6.76
C ASN A 117 12.01 -7.27 -7.85
N ASP A 118 10.70 -7.15 -7.91
CA ASP A 118 9.81 -7.89 -8.80
C ASP A 118 8.79 -6.96 -9.50
N ASP A 119 9.14 -5.68 -9.66
CA ASP A 119 8.32 -4.76 -10.43
C ASP A 119 8.17 -5.24 -11.87
N VAL A 120 6.93 -5.31 -12.33
CA VAL A 120 6.58 -5.86 -13.64
C VAL A 120 5.28 -5.27 -14.14
N ILE A 121 5.10 -5.22 -15.45
CA ILE A 121 3.78 -5.03 -16.05
C ILE A 121 3.26 -6.43 -16.41
N LEU A 122 2.18 -6.83 -15.76
CA LEU A 122 1.53 -8.13 -15.96
C LEU A 122 0.95 -8.22 -17.39
N PRO A 123 0.68 -9.44 -17.90
CA PRO A 123 0.35 -9.67 -19.31
C PRO A 123 -0.83 -8.85 -19.86
N GLN A 124 -1.82 -8.51 -19.03
CA GLN A 124 -2.99 -7.72 -19.47
C GLN A 124 -2.82 -6.21 -19.28
N GLY A 125 -1.69 -5.77 -18.72
CA GLY A 125 -1.28 -4.37 -18.68
C GLY A 125 -1.35 -3.71 -17.30
N THR A 126 -1.52 -4.48 -16.22
CA THR A 126 -1.48 -3.96 -14.85
C THR A 126 -0.03 -3.89 -14.36
N ALA A 127 0.41 -2.73 -13.89
CA ALA A 127 1.68 -2.63 -13.16
C ALA A 127 1.55 -3.35 -11.80
N TYR A 128 2.61 -4.03 -11.39
CA TYR A 128 2.64 -4.80 -10.15
C TYR A 128 3.97 -4.61 -9.42
N LEU A 129 3.92 -4.53 -8.09
CA LEU A 129 5.07 -4.59 -7.19
C LEU A 129 4.65 -5.23 -5.86
N THR A 130 5.36 -6.26 -5.39
CA THR A 130 4.99 -7.00 -4.17
C THR A 130 5.07 -6.15 -2.90
N ASP A 131 6.07 -5.28 -2.76
CA ASP A 131 6.10 -4.30 -1.67
C ASP A 131 6.83 -3.02 -2.09
N ALA A 132 6.19 -1.86 -1.88
CA ALA A 132 6.77 -0.56 -2.16
C ALA A 132 7.96 -0.21 -1.25
N GLY A 133 8.09 -0.87 -0.10
CA GLY A 133 9.02 -0.53 0.96
C GLY A 133 8.43 0.43 1.99
N MET A 134 9.30 1.14 2.71
CA MET A 134 8.88 2.14 3.69
C MET A 134 9.56 3.48 3.44
N VAL A 135 8.97 4.54 4.02
CA VAL A 135 9.63 5.84 4.15
C VAL A 135 9.84 6.08 5.65
N GLY A 136 11.09 6.22 6.08
CA GLY A 136 11.45 6.30 7.50
C GLY A 136 12.93 6.02 7.76
N SER A 137 13.29 5.81 9.04
CA SER A 137 14.68 5.53 9.43
C SER A 137 15.19 4.21 8.85
N ARG A 138 16.32 4.26 8.14
CA ARG A 138 17.02 3.10 7.59
C ARG A 138 17.96 2.41 8.59
N GLU A 139 18.10 2.96 9.79
CA GLU A 139 19.05 2.51 10.80
C GLU A 139 18.41 1.60 11.87
N GLY A 140 17.08 1.48 11.83
CA GLY A 140 16.28 0.58 12.66
C GLY A 140 16.02 -0.80 12.04
N ILE A 141 15.18 -1.60 12.71
CA ILE A 141 14.55 -2.80 12.14
C ILE A 141 13.11 -2.43 11.79
N LEU A 142 12.84 -2.26 10.49
CA LEU A 142 11.54 -1.85 9.94
C LEU A 142 10.99 -0.55 10.57
N GLY A 143 11.89 0.39 10.87
CA GLY A 143 11.55 1.69 11.48
C GLY A 143 11.54 1.71 13.01
N MET A 144 11.82 0.59 13.67
CA MET A 144 11.87 0.48 15.13
C MET A 144 13.31 0.35 15.65
N GLU A 145 13.55 0.82 16.87
CA GLU A 145 14.85 0.73 17.55
C GLU A 145 15.40 -0.71 17.60
N ARG A 146 16.65 -0.88 17.14
CA ARG A 146 17.29 -2.21 16.98
C ARG A 146 17.33 -2.98 18.29
N THR A 147 17.68 -2.31 19.38
CA THR A 147 17.87 -2.94 20.70
C THR A 147 16.57 -3.52 21.25
N ALA A 148 15.45 -2.81 21.10
CA ALA A 148 14.13 -3.27 21.53
C ALA A 148 13.69 -4.50 20.73
N VAL A 149 13.78 -4.44 19.40
CA VAL A 149 13.39 -5.55 18.51
C VAL A 149 14.24 -6.79 18.77
N LEU A 150 15.57 -6.65 18.87
CA LEU A 150 16.49 -7.77 19.17
C LEU A 150 16.22 -8.39 20.54
N ARG A 151 15.92 -7.57 21.56
CA ARG A 151 15.55 -8.07 22.89
C ARG A 151 14.27 -8.89 22.83
N LYS A 152 13.24 -8.42 22.09
CA LYS A 152 12.00 -9.20 21.91
C LYS A 152 12.28 -10.56 21.31
N PHE A 153 13.06 -10.62 20.22
CA PHE A 153 13.37 -11.90 19.57
C PHE A 153 14.22 -12.84 20.43
N THR A 154 15.23 -12.34 21.12
CA THR A 154 16.17 -13.17 21.89
C THR A 154 15.62 -13.60 23.25
N THR A 155 14.70 -12.84 23.84
CA THR A 155 14.17 -13.13 25.19
C THR A 155 12.70 -13.56 25.20
N GLN A 156 11.95 -13.31 24.11
CA GLN A 156 10.50 -13.49 24.04
C GLN A 156 9.70 -12.65 25.07
N LEU A 157 10.36 -11.74 25.79
CA LEU A 157 9.72 -10.85 26.75
C LEU A 157 9.08 -9.64 26.06
N PRO A 158 8.01 -9.07 26.64
CA PRO A 158 7.45 -7.81 26.18
C PRO A 158 8.50 -6.69 26.19
N VAL A 159 8.51 -5.89 25.12
CA VAL A 159 9.32 -4.68 25.00
C VAL A 159 8.44 -3.54 24.53
N ARG A 160 8.78 -2.32 24.93
CA ARG A 160 8.20 -1.12 24.32
C ARG A 160 8.93 -0.84 23.02
N PHE A 161 8.20 -0.83 21.91
CA PHE A 161 8.75 -0.35 20.64
C PHE A 161 8.87 1.17 20.67
N GLN A 162 9.98 1.66 20.13
CA GLN A 162 10.26 3.08 19.94
C GLN A 162 10.66 3.25 18.48
N VAL A 163 10.15 4.32 17.86
CA VAL A 163 10.51 4.68 16.49
C VAL A 163 12.01 4.97 16.46
N CYS A 164 12.69 4.42 15.46
CA CYS A 164 14.12 4.64 15.30
C CYS A 164 14.37 6.04 14.74
N GLU A 165 15.29 6.77 15.37
CA GLU A 165 15.85 7.99 14.81
C GLU A 165 16.98 7.67 13.81
N GLY A 166 17.63 8.71 13.29
CA GLY A 166 18.77 8.56 12.39
C GLY A 166 18.39 8.65 10.91
N LYS A 167 19.29 8.17 10.06
CA LYS A 167 19.21 8.47 8.62
C LYS A 167 17.95 7.93 7.98
N TRP A 168 17.29 8.70 7.13
CA TRP A 168 16.11 8.24 6.41
C TRP A 168 16.48 7.49 5.12
N HIS A 169 15.54 6.66 4.67
CA HIS A 169 15.41 6.25 3.29
C HIS A 169 14.00 6.53 2.78
N PHE A 170 13.87 6.71 1.48
CA PHE A 170 12.60 6.93 0.81
C PHE A 170 12.43 5.87 -0.27
N HIS A 171 11.31 5.14 -0.23
CA HIS A 171 10.97 4.14 -1.24
C HIS A 171 9.61 4.48 -1.84
N ALA A 172 9.49 4.31 -3.16
CA ALA A 172 8.25 4.47 -3.90
C ALA A 172 8.31 3.68 -5.22
N CYS A 173 7.24 3.75 -6.00
CA CYS A 173 7.26 3.39 -7.41
C CYS A 173 6.64 4.52 -8.25
N LEU A 174 7.17 4.70 -9.45
CA LEU A 174 6.66 5.59 -10.48
C LEU A 174 6.05 4.73 -11.59
N VAL A 175 4.81 5.02 -11.97
CA VAL A 175 4.09 4.27 -13.00
C VAL A 175 3.53 5.23 -14.05
N ASP A 176 3.88 4.99 -15.31
CA ASP A 176 3.28 5.67 -16.45
C ASP A 176 2.03 4.92 -16.88
N ILE A 177 0.88 5.59 -16.92
CA ILE A 177 -0.42 4.99 -17.26
C ILE A 177 -0.94 5.64 -18.55
N ASP A 178 -1.43 4.83 -19.48
CA ASP A 178 -2.19 5.30 -20.63
C ASP A 178 -3.62 5.65 -20.21
N GLU A 179 -3.96 6.94 -20.17
CA GLU A 179 -5.27 7.41 -19.73
C GLU A 179 -6.44 6.90 -20.59
N SER A 180 -6.19 6.60 -21.87
CA SER A 180 -7.23 6.14 -22.78
C SER A 180 -7.59 4.67 -22.56
N THR A 181 -6.66 3.87 -22.05
CA THR A 181 -6.86 2.42 -21.85
C THR A 181 -6.84 1.99 -20.38
N GLY A 182 -6.28 2.80 -19.48
CA GLY A 182 -6.01 2.45 -18.09
C GLY A 182 -4.79 1.55 -17.89
N LYS A 183 -4.08 1.15 -18.96
CA LYS A 183 -2.94 0.22 -18.88
C LYS A 183 -1.65 0.93 -18.49
N ALA A 184 -0.82 0.27 -17.69
CA ALA A 184 0.53 0.72 -17.41
C ALA A 184 1.43 0.54 -18.64
N LYS A 185 2.29 1.54 -18.87
CA LYS A 185 3.33 1.56 -19.92
C LYS A 185 4.71 1.31 -19.36
N LYS A 186 4.93 1.73 -18.11
CA LYS A 186 6.22 1.65 -17.43
C LYS A 186 5.98 1.60 -15.92
N ILE A 187 6.79 0.83 -15.21
CA ILE A 187 6.98 0.90 -13.77
C ILE A 187 8.47 1.09 -13.48
N GLN A 188 8.79 1.95 -12.52
CA GLN A 188 10.14 2.16 -12.03
C GLN A 188 10.11 2.28 -10.52
N LYS A 189 10.94 1.49 -9.83
CA LYS A 189 11.13 1.66 -8.39
C LYS A 189 11.98 2.90 -8.11
N ILE A 190 11.64 3.60 -7.04
CA ILE A 190 12.40 4.71 -6.48
C ILE A 190 12.93 4.24 -5.14
N ARG A 191 14.23 4.43 -4.94
CA ARG A 191 14.91 4.27 -3.66
C ARG A 191 15.92 5.41 -3.54
N LEU A 192 15.78 6.21 -2.50
CA LEU A 192 16.67 7.31 -2.18
C LEU A 192 17.15 7.15 -0.74
N LEU A 193 18.43 7.40 -0.51
CA LEU A 193 19.02 7.46 0.84
C LEU A 193 19.38 8.91 1.18
N GLU A 194 19.31 9.26 2.46
CA GLU A 194 19.65 10.61 2.94
C GLU A 194 21.04 11.09 2.52
N ASP A 195 22.00 10.17 2.39
CA ASP A 195 23.39 10.45 2.03
C ASP A 195 23.71 10.20 0.54
N GLU A 196 22.71 9.90 -0.28
CA GLU A 196 22.89 9.85 -1.73
C GLU A 196 22.81 11.26 -2.33
N TRP A 197 23.79 11.61 -3.15
CA TRP A 197 23.74 12.83 -3.94
C TRP A 197 22.73 12.64 -5.08
N ILE A 198 21.65 13.42 -5.06
CA ILE A 198 20.69 13.49 -6.17
C ILE A 198 21.23 14.54 -7.15
N MET A 199 21.84 14.10 -8.25
CA MET A 199 22.21 15.00 -9.35
C MET A 199 21.04 15.10 -10.32
N ASP A 200 20.56 16.32 -10.55
CA ASP A 200 19.52 16.66 -11.54
C ASP A 200 20.04 16.55 -12.98
#